data_AF-A0A2I0QHN4-F1
#
_entry.id   AF-A0A2I0QHN4-F1
#
_cell.length_a   1.000
_cell.length_b   1.000
_cell.length_c   1.000
_cell.angle_alpha   90.00
_cell.angle_beta   90.00
_cell.angle_gamma   90.00
#
_symmetry.space_group_name_H-M   'P 1'
#
loop_
_entity.id
_entity.type
_entity.pdbx_description
1 polymer ?
#
loop_
_entity_poly.entity_id
_entity_poly.type
_entity_poly.pdbx_seq_one_letter_code
_entity_poly.pdbx_strand_id
1 'polypeptide(L)'
;KINFRIIVKDKIYVMMRENRSPAENPKICIKGNKAEEIYLAIIAHISKQDLKISNEHCAYLGKELGKAEIALKLGKNYIQDEGLF
;
A
#
# COMPACT_ATOMS: atom_id res chain seq x y z
N LYS A 1 3.64 -9.94 -11.11
CA LYS A 1 3.67 -8.47 -10.93
C LYS A 1 3.04 -8.17 -9.58
N ILE A 2 3.80 -7.60 -8.63
CA ILE A 2 3.29 -7.32 -7.28
C ILE A 2 2.15 -6.30 -7.39
N ASN A 3 1.02 -6.58 -6.76
CA ASN A 3 -0.09 -5.63 -6.66
C ASN A 3 -0.26 -5.20 -5.21
N PHE A 4 -0.48 -3.91 -5.02
CA PHE A 4 -0.79 -3.31 -3.74
C PHE A 4 -2.24 -2.86 -3.72
N ARG A 5 -2.89 -3.02 -2.58
CA ARG A 5 -4.18 -2.39 -2.31
C ARG A 5 -4.09 -1.62 -1.01
N ILE A 6 -4.35 -0.32 -1.07
CA ILE A 6 -4.29 0.58 0.08
C ILE A 6 -5.71 0.92 0.53
N ILE A 7 -5.95 0.81 1.84
CA ILE A 7 -7.21 1.15 2.50
C ILE A 7 -6.92 2.01 3.73
N VAL A 8 -7.70 3.05 3.96
CA VAL A 8 -7.66 3.89 5.16
C VAL A 8 -8.96 3.73 5.94
N LYS A 9 -8.81 3.41 7.23
CA LYS A 9 -9.87 3.41 8.24
C LYS A 9 -9.36 4.15 9.48
N ASP A 10 -9.04 3.41 10.55
CA ASP A 10 -8.34 3.90 11.74
C ASP A 10 -6.81 4.03 11.54
N LYS A 11 -6.29 3.34 10.52
CA LYS A 11 -4.89 3.33 10.08
C LYS A 11 -4.85 3.21 8.56
N ILE A 12 -3.66 3.35 7.98
CA ILE A 12 -3.38 2.96 6.61
C ILE A 12 -3.06 1.46 6.61
N TYR A 13 -3.73 0.70 5.75
CA TYR A 13 -3.53 -0.72 5.53
C TYR A 13 -3.07 -0.94 4.09
N VAL A 14 -1.96 -1.65 3.91
CA VAL A 14 -1.44 -2.04 2.60
C VAL A 14 -1.42 -3.55 2.50
N MET A 15 -2.21 -4.08 1.57
CA MET A 15 -2.23 -5.49 1.23
C MET A 15 -1.36 -5.73 0.00
N MET A 16 -0.47 -6.71 0.08
CA MET A 16 0.37 -7.14 -1.05
C MET A 16 -0.09 -8.50 -1.58
N ARG A 17 -0.27 -8.60 -2.90
CA ARG A 17 -0.66 -9.84 -3.59
C ARG A 17 0.26 -10.12 -4.77
N GLU A 18 0.62 -11.39 -4.95
CA GLU A 18 1.42 -11.83 -6.10
C GLU A 18 0.57 -11.93 -7.38
N ASN A 19 -0.69 -12.38 -7.26
CA ASN A 19 -1.67 -12.33 -8.35
C ASN A 19 -2.77 -11.29 -8.10
N ARG A 20 -3.42 -10.87 -9.21
CA ARG A 20 -4.56 -9.95 -9.18
C ARG A 20 -5.88 -10.60 -8.76
N SER A 21 -5.90 -11.91 -8.50
CA SER A 21 -7.14 -12.61 -8.16
C SER A 21 -7.68 -12.10 -6.80
N PRO A 22 -8.93 -11.61 -6.74
CA PRO A 22 -9.57 -11.22 -5.49
C PRO A 22 -9.66 -12.38 -4.48
N ALA A 23 -9.71 -13.63 -4.98
CA ALA A 23 -9.83 -14.86 -4.22
C ALA A 23 -8.52 -15.32 -3.55
N GLU A 24 -7.38 -14.72 -3.90
CA GLU A 24 -6.11 -15.02 -3.22
C GLU A 24 -6.03 -14.21 -1.93
N ASN A 25 -5.79 -14.90 -0.80
CA ASN A 25 -5.53 -14.24 0.47
C ASN A 25 -4.28 -13.35 0.34
N PRO A 26 -4.30 -12.11 0.86
CA PRO A 26 -3.11 -11.27 0.84
C PRO A 26 -1.97 -11.96 1.58
N LYS A 27 -0.81 -12.13 0.92
CA LYS A 27 0.35 -12.77 1.54
C LYS A 27 0.92 -11.92 2.67
N ILE A 28 0.81 -10.60 2.55
CA ILE A 28 1.27 -9.64 3.56
C ILE A 28 0.25 -8.52 3.71
N CYS A 29 0.04 -8.12 4.97
CA CYS A 29 -0.64 -6.89 5.35
C CYS A 29 0.29 -6.06 6.23
N ILE A 30 0.66 -4.87 5.78
CA ILE A 30 1.40 -3.87 6.57
C ILE A 30 0.42 -2.76 6.96
N LYS A 31 0.47 -2.30 8.20
CA LYS A 31 -0.38 -1.20 8.68
C LYS A 31 0.40 -0.18 9.51
N GLY A 32 0.01 1.08 9.42
CA GLY A 32 0.65 2.17 10.14
C GLY A 32 -0.06 3.50 9.95
N ASN A 33 0.52 4.57 10.50
CA ASN A 33 -0.07 5.92 10.43
C ASN A 33 0.72 6.87 9.53
N LYS A 34 1.98 6.55 9.20
CA LYS A 34 2.85 7.37 8.36
C LYS A 34 3.17 6.65 7.06
N ALA A 35 3.05 7.35 5.94
CA ALA A 35 3.33 6.83 4.61
C ALA A 35 4.77 6.33 4.50
N GLU A 36 5.73 7.10 5.01
CA GLU A 36 7.16 6.80 4.94
C GLU A 36 7.52 5.50 5.68
N GLU A 37 7.04 5.33 6.91
CA GLU A 37 7.30 4.13 7.72
C GLU A 37 6.75 2.87 7.02
N ILE A 38 5.55 2.97 6.43
CA ILE A 38 4.93 1.89 5.67
C ILE A 38 5.72 1.59 4.38
N TYR A 39 6.12 2.63 3.65
CA TYR A 39 6.91 2.49 2.43
C TYR A 39 8.23 1.76 2.71
N LEU A 40 8.98 2.20 3.72
CA LEU A 40 10.25 1.56 4.11
C LEU A 40 10.05 0.11 4.54
N ALA A 41 8.97 -0.19 5.27
CA ALA A 41 8.62 -1.57 5.64
C ALA A 41 8.34 -2.45 4.42
N ILE A 42 7.64 -1.92 3.40
CA ILE A 42 7.37 -2.63 2.14
C ILE A 42 8.67 -2.90 1.39
N ILE A 43 9.52 -1.89 1.21
CA ILE A 43 10.80 -2.04 0.49
C ILE A 43 11.71 -3.04 1.20
N ALA A 44 11.81 -2.95 2.54
CA ALA A 44 12.58 -3.90 3.33
C ALA A 44 12.05 -5.33 3.19
N HIS A 45 10.72 -5.51 3.15
CA HIS A 45 10.11 -6.82 2.94
C HIS A 45 10.42 -7.38 1.54
N ILE A 46 10.23 -6.57 0.49
CA ILE A 46 10.52 -6.94 -0.91
C ILE A 46 11.98 -7.36 -1.06
N SER A 47 12.92 -6.59 -0.49
CA SER A 47 14.36 -6.88 -0.53
C SER A 47 14.71 -8.20 0.17
N LYS A 48 14.08 -8.53 1.31
CA LYS A 48 14.30 -9.79 2.03
C LYS A 48 13.82 -11.03 1.28
N GLN A 49 12.86 -10.87 0.37
CA GLN A 49 12.25 -11.96 -0.40
C GLN A 49 12.85 -12.08 -1.81
N ASP A 50 13.90 -11.32 -2.13
CA ASP A 50 14.49 -11.21 -3.48
C ASP A 50 13.44 -10.89 -4.57
N LEU A 51 12.39 -10.15 -4.18
CA LEU A 51 11.33 -9.74 -5.08
C LEU A 51 11.74 -8.47 -5.84
N LYS A 52 11.36 -8.38 -7.11
CA LYS A 52 11.64 -7.20 -7.95
C LYS A 52 10.44 -6.25 -7.98
N ILE A 53 10.71 -4.97 -7.73
CA ILE A 53 9.78 -3.86 -7.93
C ILE A 53 10.44 -2.81 -8.82
N SER A 54 9.70 -2.27 -9.79
CA SER A 54 10.24 -1.24 -10.69
C SER A 54 10.18 0.15 -10.05
N ASN A 55 11.01 1.07 -10.52
CA ASN A 55 11.04 2.45 -10.02
C ASN A 55 9.69 3.16 -10.20
N GLU A 56 8.96 2.88 -11.29
CA GLU A 56 7.62 3.43 -11.53
C GLU A 56 6.62 2.93 -10.48
N HIS A 57 6.70 1.66 -10.10
CA HIS A 57 5.85 1.12 -9.03
C HIS A 57 6.24 1.69 -7.66
N CYS A 58 7.52 1.91 -7.39
CA CYS A 58 7.96 2.60 -6.17
C CYS A 58 7.39 4.02 -6.09
N ALA A 59 7.50 4.79 -7.17
CA ALA A 59 6.96 6.14 -7.27
C ALA A 59 5.43 6.16 -7.10
N TYR A 60 4.72 5.25 -7.78
CA TYR A 60 3.28 5.11 -7.65
C TYR A 60 2.85 4.72 -6.23
N LEU A 61 3.54 3.76 -5.61
CA LEU A 61 3.29 3.35 -4.22
C LEU A 61 3.47 4.53 -3.26
N GLY A 62 4.55 5.30 -3.40
CA GLY A 62 4.78 6.50 -2.60
C GLY A 62 3.66 7.54 -2.76
N LYS A 63 3.21 7.78 -4.00
CA LYS A 63 2.09 8.69 -4.30
C LYS A 63 0.80 8.26 -3.59
N GLU A 64 0.41 6.98 -3.70
CA GLU A 64 -0.84 6.50 -3.09
C GLU A 64 -0.74 6.43 -1.56
N LEU A 65 0.43 6.12 -0.99
CA LEU A 65 0.67 6.21 0.45
C LEU A 65 0.56 7.65 0.97
N GLY A 66 1.08 8.63 0.22
CA GLY A 66 0.92 10.05 0.58
C GLY A 66 -0.54 10.48 0.63
N LYS A 67 -1.35 10.07 -0.35
CA LYS A 67 -2.82 10.29 -0.32
C LYS A 67 -3.47 9.62 0.88
N ALA A 68 -3.09 8.39 1.19
CA ALA A 68 -3.63 7.64 2.31
C ALA A 68 -3.31 8.30 3.66
N GLU A 69 -2.11 8.83 3.85
CA GLU A 69 -1.75 9.58 5.05
C GLU A 69 -2.54 10.89 5.19
N ILE A 70 -2.73 11.62 4.08
CA ILE A 70 -3.59 12.81 4.08
C ILE A 70 -5.03 12.44 4.44
N ALA A 71 -5.59 11.37 3.86
CA ALA A 71 -6.93 10.90 4.17
C ALA A 71 -7.08 10.54 5.66
N LEU A 72 -6.10 9.82 6.23
CA LEU A 72 -6.08 9.48 7.65
C LEU A 72 -6.06 10.74 8.53
N LYS A 73 -5.22 11.73 8.22
CA LYS A 73 -5.15 13.01 8.95
C LYS A 73 -6.46 13.80 8.88
N LEU A 74 -7.20 13.69 7.78
CA LEU A 74 -8.49 14.34 7.59
C LEU A 74 -9.68 13.53 8.17
N GLY A 75 -9.43 12.36 8.76
CA GLY A 75 -10.49 11.48 9.25
C GLY A 75 -11.38 10.91 8.14
N LYS A 76 -10.86 10.82 6.91
CA LYS A 76 -11.58 10.32 5.74
C LYS A 76 -11.18 8.87 5.44
N ASN A 77 -12.16 8.08 5.01
CA ASN A 77 -11.87 6.80 4.39
C ASN A 77 -11.24 7.02 3.01
N TYR A 78 -10.35 6.12 2.61
CA TYR A 78 -9.73 6.10 1.29
C TYR A 78 -9.53 4.66 0.85
N ILE A 79 -9.86 4.37 -0.40
CA ILE A 79 -9.54 3.11 -1.06
C ILE A 79 -8.87 3.44 -2.38
N GLN A 80 -7.71 2.84 -2.63
CA GLN A 80 -6.95 3.04 -3.86
C GLN A 80 -7.78 2.69 -5.11
N ASP A 81 -7.63 3.48 -6.17
CA ASP A 81 -8.28 3.33 -7.49
C ASP A 81 -9.82 3.36 -7.47
N GLU A 82 -10.44 3.69 -6.33
CA GLU A 82 -11.83 4.14 -6.25
C GLU A 82 -11.89 5.67 -6.42
N GLY A 83 -13.01 6.16 -6.96
CA GLY A 83 -13.21 7.60 -7.14
C GLY A 83 -12.99 8.36 -5.84
N LEU A 84 -12.32 9.52 -5.90
CA LEU A 84 -12.28 10.43 -4.77
C LEU A 84 -13.68 11.03 -4.64
N PHE A 85 -14.40 10.57 -3.61
CA PHE A 85 -15.78 10.92 -3.22
C PHE A 85 -16.87 10.25 -4.06
#